data_AF-A0A843E9S3-F1
#
_entry.id   AF-A0A843E9S3-F1
#
_cell.length_a   1.000
_cell.length_b   1.000
_cell.length_c   1.000
_cell.angle_alpha   90.00
_cell.angle_beta   90.00
_cell.angle_gamma   90.00
#
_symmetry.space_group_name_H-M   'P 1'
#
loop_
_entity.id
_entity.type
_entity.pdbx_description
1 polymer ?
#
loop_
_entity_poly.entity_id
_entity_poly.type
_entity_poly.pdbx_seq_one_letter_code
_entity_poly.pdbx_strand_id
1 'polypeptide(L)'
;MEKPQLVNFIAKVLEDSGFKVYKNFKTSQQVVDIYAILQTSMGDFGLVVACKNYDKDWEVGIDVLKEMEVIGKKLKASKVAV
;
A
#
# COMPACT_ATOMS: atom_id res chain seq x y z
N MET A 1 17.08 -2.07 4.33
CA MET A 1 16.40 -3.37 4.13
C MET A 1 16.00 -3.45 2.67
N GLU A 2 16.16 -4.56 1.95
CA GLU A 2 15.81 -4.53 0.53
C GLU A 2 14.30 -4.34 0.33
N LYS A 3 13.90 -3.63 -0.74
CA LYS A 3 12.48 -3.35 -1.01
C LYS A 3 11.58 -4.61 -0.99
N PRO A 4 11.98 -5.76 -1.59
CA PRO A 4 11.16 -6.98 -1.51
C PRO A 4 10.96 -7.49 -0.09
N GLN A 5 11.96 -7.35 0.79
CA GLN A 5 11.86 -7.74 2.19
C GLN A 5 10.87 -6.83 2.94
N LEU A 6 10.92 -5.52 2.70
CA LEU A 6 9.97 -4.56 3.28
C LEU A 6 8.53 -4.86 2.82
N VAL A 7 8.33 -5.07 1.52
CA VAL A 7 7.01 -5.42 0.97
C VAL A 7 6.47 -6.70 1.60
N ASN A 8 7.30 -7.74 1.73
CA ASN A 8 6.88 -8.99 2.37
C ASN A 8 6.60 -8.83 3.86
N PHE A 9 7.38 -8.03 4.57
CA PHE A 9 7.16 -7.73 5.98
C PHE A 9 5.82 -7.02 6.20
N ILE A 10 5.56 -5.93 5.47
CA ILE A 10 4.30 -5.18 5.57
C ILE A 10 3.12 -6.04 5.13
N ALA A 11 3.26 -6.82 4.05
CA ALA A 11 2.24 -7.75 3.62
C ALA A 11 1.88 -8.76 4.73
N LYS A 12 2.89 -9.32 5.39
CA LYS A 12 2.69 -10.28 6.48
C LYS A 12 1.97 -9.65 7.67
N VAL A 13 2.35 -8.43 8.07
CA VAL A 13 1.67 -7.68 9.14
C VAL A 13 0.19 -7.44 8.81
N LEU A 14 -0.11 -7.08 7.56
CA LEU A 14 -1.49 -6.87 7.10
C LEU A 14 -2.29 -8.17 7.06
N GLU A 15 -1.70 -9.26 6.54
CA GLU A 15 -2.32 -10.60 6.53
C GLU A 15 -2.64 -11.07 7.95
N ASP A 16 -1.70 -10.94 8.88
CA ASP A 16 -1.88 -11.32 10.29
C ASP A 16 -2.93 -10.44 10.99
N SER A 17 -3.16 -9.22 10.48
CA SER A 17 -4.24 -8.32 10.92
C SER A 17 -5.60 -8.61 10.27
N GLY A 18 -5.71 -9.66 9.44
CA GLY A 18 -6.96 -10.09 8.80
C GLY A 18 -7.24 -9.49 7.43
N PHE A 19 -6.29 -8.76 6.85
CA PHE A 19 -6.46 -8.23 5.49
C PHE A 19 -6.21 -9.32 4.45
N LYS A 20 -6.98 -9.29 3.37
CA LYS A 20 -6.63 -9.96 2.12
C LYS A 20 -5.65 -9.08 1.35
N VAL A 21 -4.44 -9.57 1.12
CA VAL A 21 -3.32 -8.78 0.58
C VAL A 21 -2.98 -9.19 -0.86
N TYR A 22 -2.78 -8.19 -1.72
CA TYR A 22 -2.34 -8.31 -3.11
C TYR A 22 -1.05 -7.52 -3.31
N LYS A 23 0.07 -8.22 -3.52
CA LYS A 23 1.37 -7.60 -3.80
C LYS A 23 1.53 -7.29 -5.28
N ASN A 24 2.29 -6.24 -5.62
CA ASN A 24 2.50 -5.78 -7.00
C ASN A 24 1.18 -5.60 -7.77
N PHE A 25 0.20 -4.99 -7.12
CA PHE A 25 -1.15 -4.86 -7.64
C PHE A 25 -1.17 -3.91 -8.85
N LYS A 26 -1.56 -4.44 -10.00
CA LYS A 26 -1.61 -3.68 -11.25
C LYS A 26 -2.95 -2.95 -11.37
N THR A 27 -2.89 -1.64 -11.48
CA THR A 27 -4.00 -0.80 -11.94
C THR A 27 -3.80 -0.48 -13.42
N SER A 28 -4.80 0.12 -14.06
CA SER A 28 -4.76 0.51 -15.48
C SER A 28 -3.62 1.48 -15.81
N GLN A 29 -3.06 2.18 -14.83
CA GLN A 29 -2.06 3.24 -15.04
C GLN A 29 -0.71 2.93 -14.36
N GLN A 30 -0.68 2.08 -13.34
CA GLN A 30 0.50 1.90 -12.48
C GLN A 30 0.43 0.66 -11.60
N VAL A 31 1.58 0.28 -11.04
CA VAL A 31 1.73 -0.82 -10.09
C VAL A 31 1.84 -0.27 -8.68
N VAL A 32 1.01 -0.76 -7.76
CA VAL A 32 1.07 -0.47 -6.33
C VAL A 32 1.81 -1.61 -5.64
N ASP A 33 2.69 -1.30 -4.69
CA ASP A 33 3.45 -2.33 -3.99
C ASP A 33 2.51 -3.29 -3.23
N ILE A 34 1.52 -2.75 -2.51
CA ILE A 34 0.49 -3.54 -1.83
C ILE A 34 -0.89 -2.89 -1.96
N TYR A 35 -1.88 -3.69 -2.35
CA TYR A 35 -3.29 -3.40 -2.15
C TYR A 35 -3.86 -4.42 -1.16
N ALA A 36 -4.55 -3.95 -0.12
CA ALA A 36 -5.09 -4.80 0.94
C ALA A 36 -6.56 -4.47 1.18
N ILE A 37 -7.37 -5.47 1.50
CA ILE A 37 -8.80 -5.28 1.81
C ILE A 37 -9.12 -6.03 3.10
N LEU A 38 -9.67 -5.32 4.08
CA LEU A 38 -10.29 -5.92 5.26
C LEU A 38 -11.80 -5.94 5.04
N GLN A 39 -12.38 -7.13 4.95
CA GLN A 39 -13.83 -7.28 4.82
C GLN A 39 -14.46 -7.16 6.20
N THR A 40 -15.38 -6.21 6.38
CA THR A 40 -16.12 -6.03 7.64
C THR A 40 -17.62 -6.08 7.38
N SER A 41 -18.41 -6.33 8.43
CA SER A 41 -19.88 -6.31 8.34
C SER A 41 -20.45 -4.95 7.94
N MET A 42 -19.69 -3.86 8.11
CA MET A 42 -20.09 -2.49 7.78
C MET A 42 -19.57 -2.02 6.41
N GLY A 43 -18.84 -2.87 5.69
CA GLY A 43 -18.26 -2.57 4.39
C GLY A 43 -16.78 -2.97 4.29
N ASP A 44 -16.27 -2.98 3.06
CA ASP A 44 -14.88 -3.30 2.79
C ASP A 44 -13.98 -2.09 3.07
N PHE A 45 -12.94 -2.30 3.87
CA PHE A 45 -11.91 -1.30 4.14
C PHE A 45 -10.68 -1.58 3.28
N GLY A 46 -10.45 -0.74 2.27
CA GLY A 46 -9.31 -0.84 1.37
C GLY A 46 -8.10 -0.07 1.86
N LEU A 47 -6.90 -0.60 1.59
CA LEU A 47 -5.61 0.02 1.88
C LEU A 47 -4.69 -0.08 0.66
N VAL A 48 -4.06 1.03 0.28
CA VAL A 48 -2.97 1.05 -0.70
C VAL A 48 -1.69 1.48 -0.01
N VAL A 49 -0.63 0.69 -0.17
CA VAL A 49 0.65 0.92 0.48
C VAL A 49 1.76 1.06 -0.56
N ALA A 50 2.47 2.18 -0.49
CA ALA A 50 3.76 2.35 -1.17
C ALA A 50 4.89 2.05 -0.18
N CYS A 51 5.77 1.12 -0.55
CA CYS A 51 6.92 0.71 0.27
C CYS A 51 8.18 1.37 -0.29
N LYS A 52 8.72 2.33 0.44
CA LYS A 52 9.92 3.08 0.08
C LYS A 52 11.00 2.84 1.14
N ASN A 53 11.93 1.94 0.85
CA ASN A 53 13.13 1.82 1.68
C ASN A 53 14.14 2.90 1.28
N TYR A 54 13.97 4.10 1.83
CA TYR A 54 15.00 5.14 1.78
C TYR A 54 16.11 4.82 2.77
N ASP A 55 17.37 5.05 2.38
CA ASP A 55 18.44 5.16 3.37
C ASP A 55 18.26 6.47 4.15
N LYS A 56 18.54 6.43 5.45
CA LYS A 56 18.06 7.40 6.46
C LYS A 56 18.13 8.88 6.01
N ASP A 57 17.09 9.62 6.43
CA ASP A 57 16.87 11.07 6.26
C ASP A 57 16.30 11.55 4.92
N TRP A 58 15.56 10.69 4.20
CA TRP A 58 14.83 11.10 3.01
C TRP A 58 13.32 11.27 3.27
N GLU A 59 12.77 12.45 2.99
CA GLU A 59 11.33 12.70 3.03
C GLU A 59 10.62 12.08 1.82
N VAL A 60 9.46 11.47 2.04
CA VAL A 60 8.65 10.92 0.94
C VAL A 60 8.28 12.05 -0.02
N GLY A 61 8.65 11.89 -1.30
CA GLY A 61 8.38 12.88 -2.33
C GLY A 61 6.88 13.16 -2.51
N ILE A 62 6.54 14.42 -2.81
CA ILE A 62 5.15 14.86 -3.00
C ILE A 62 4.47 14.18 -4.21
N ASP A 63 5.26 13.76 -5.18
CA ASP A 63 4.86 12.94 -6.33
C ASP A 63 4.26 11.62 -5.86
N VAL A 64 4.97 10.89 -4.99
CA VAL A 64 4.50 9.62 -4.41
C VAL A 64 3.20 9.82 -3.63
N LEU A 65 3.12 10.88 -2.82
CA LEU A 65 1.92 11.18 -2.03
C LEU A 65 0.70 11.52 -2.90
N LYS A 66 0.91 12.25 -4.01
CA LYS A 66 -0.14 12.56 -4.99
C LYS A 66 -0.59 11.33 -5.74
N GLU A 67 0.33 10.47 -6.14
CA GLU A 67 -0.01 9.21 -6.82
C GLU A 67 -0.86 8.32 -5.91
N MET A 68 -0.45 8.13 -4.66
CA MET A 68 -1.21 7.32 -3.71
C MET A 68 -2.60 7.90 -3.41
N GLU A 69 -2.75 9.23 -3.42
CA GLU A 69 -4.05 9.88 -3.31
C GLU A 69 -4.96 9.56 -4.50
N VAL A 70 -4.43 9.62 -5.73
CA VAL A 70 -5.19 9.31 -6.94
C VAL A 70 -5.64 7.85 -6.95
N ILE A 71 -4.75 6.93 -6.57
CA ILE A 71 -5.09 5.50 -6.50
C ILE A 71 -6.08 5.23 -5.37
N GLY A 72 -5.83 5.77 -4.17
CA GLY A 72 -6.70 5.60 -3.01
C GLY A 72 -8.13 6.03 -3.34
N LYS A 73 -8.32 7.19 -3.99
CA LYS A 73 -9.65 7.63 -4.44
C LYS A 73 -10.30 6.67 -5.43
N LYS A 74 -9.56 6.16 -6.40
CA LYS A 74 -10.09 5.20 -7.40
C LYS A 74 -10.51 3.88 -6.77
N LEU A 75 -9.70 3.38 -5.84
CA LEU A 75 -9.94 2.10 -5.16
C LEU A 75 -10.83 2.24 -3.92
N LYS A 76 -11.26 3.46 -3.57
CA LYS A 76 -11.95 3.78 -2.31
C LYS A 76 -11.18 3.24 -1.09
N ALA A 77 -9.86 3.41 -1.12
CA ALA A 77 -8.91 2.86 -0.18
C ALA A 77 -8.11 3.97 0.52
N SER A 78 -7.76 3.74 1.78
CA SER A 78 -6.84 4.59 2.54
C SER A 78 -5.42 4.46 2.01
N LYS A 79 -4.69 5.58 1.94
CA LYS A 79 -3.29 5.60 1.51
C LYS A 79 -2.34 5.50 2.69
N VAL A 80 -1.29 4.71 2.53
CA VAL A 80 -0.18 4.61 3.47
C VAL A 80 1.13 4.63 2.68
N ALA A 81 2.09 5.45 3.13
CA ALA A 81 3.45 5.47 2.61
C ALA A 81 4.39 5.17 3.78
N VAL A 82 5.24 4.14 3.61
CA VAL A 82 6.20 3.66 4.62
C VAL A 82 7.58 3.59 4.00
#